data_AF-A0A2H5Z265-F1
#
_entry.id   AF-A0A2H5Z265-F1
#
_cell.length_a   1.000
_cell.length_b   1.000
_cell.length_c   1.000
_cell.angle_alpha   90.00
_cell.angle_beta   90.00
_cell.angle_gamma   90.00
#
_symmetry.space_group_name_H-M   'P 1'
#
loop_
_entity.id
_entity.type
_entity.pdbx_description
1 polymer ?
#
loop_
_entity_poly.entity_id
_entity_poly.type
_entity_poly.pdbx_seq_one_letter_code
_entity_poly.pdbx_strand_id
1 'polypeptide(L)'
;MRHWALSGAAWVAAVMAHRVWSEAPPGTLRRGLSDAASHAALALATTLPLASRAPTPARVLAGALVGALAIDLDHVVAARSLRLRTCMTMPSRPPTHSVVTAGLLVSWAFRWDRPFGLGVGLGLGSHLVRDLATGGAPLFHPARIVTLPERWAFPLALGLGAVGWWLSGRLPNAQS
;
A
#
# COMPACT_ATOMS: atom_id res chain seq x y z
N MET A 1 -9.20 -20.49 8.99
CA MET A 1 -10.24 -20.26 7.95
C MET A 1 -10.70 -18.81 7.88
N ARG A 2 -11.07 -18.15 8.99
CA ARG A 2 -11.56 -16.76 9.00
C ARG A 2 -10.64 -15.75 8.27
N HIS A 3 -9.33 -15.76 8.51
CA HIS A 3 -8.39 -14.82 7.87
C HIS A 3 -8.28 -14.98 6.35
N TRP A 4 -8.43 -16.21 5.84
CA TRP A 4 -8.43 -16.49 4.40
C TRP A 4 -9.71 -15.99 3.73
N ALA A 5 -10.87 -16.20 4.36
CA ALA A 5 -12.13 -15.64 3.88
C ALA A 5 -12.10 -14.10 3.85
N LEU A 6 -11.55 -13.47 4.91
CA LEU A 6 -11.37 -12.02 4.95
C LEU A 6 -10.38 -11.51 3.91
N SER A 7 -9.29 -12.23 3.66
CA SER A 7 -8.34 -11.90 2.59
C SER A 7 -9.01 -11.99 1.22
N GLY A 8 -9.81 -13.03 0.96
CA GLY A 8 -10.62 -13.13 -0.26
C GLY A 8 -11.60 -11.98 -0.42
N ALA A 9 -12.29 -11.59 0.65
CA ALA A 9 -13.17 -10.41 0.65
C ALA A 9 -12.40 -9.11 0.38
N ALA A 10 -11.20 -8.95 0.96
CA ALA A 10 -10.34 -7.79 0.71
C ALA A 10 -9.84 -7.74 -0.74
N TRP A 11 -9.54 -8.88 -1.35
CA TRP A 11 -9.22 -8.97 -2.78
C TRP A 11 -10.39 -8.52 -3.66
N VAL A 12 -11.60 -9.00 -3.37
CA VAL A 12 -12.82 -8.58 -4.09
C VAL A 12 -13.02 -7.08 -3.93
N ALA A 13 -12.88 -6.55 -2.71
CA ALA A 13 -12.99 -5.12 -2.44
C ALA A 13 -11.93 -4.31 -3.22
N ALA A 14 -10.68 -4.79 -3.29
CA ALA A 14 -9.62 -4.14 -4.07
C ALA A 14 -9.94 -4.09 -5.56
N VAL A 15 -10.46 -5.17 -6.13
CA VAL A 15 -10.88 -5.23 -7.54
C VAL A 15 -12.07 -4.31 -7.81
N MET A 16 -13.08 -4.33 -6.94
CA MET A 16 -14.26 -3.45 -7.07
C MET A 16 -13.88 -1.98 -6.98
N ALA A 17 -13.08 -1.62 -5.96
CA ALA A 17 -12.59 -0.26 -5.79
C ALA A 17 -11.73 0.18 -7.00
N HIS A 18 -10.89 -0.70 -7.52
CA HIS A 18 -10.08 -0.42 -8.70
C HIS A 18 -10.94 -0.17 -9.95
N ARG A 19 -12.01 -0.96 -10.17
CA ARG A 19 -12.96 -0.72 -11.28
C ARG A 19 -13.67 0.62 -11.13
N VAL A 20 -14.16 0.92 -9.93
CA VAL A 20 -14.80 2.21 -9.65
C VAL A 20 -13.83 3.37 -9.88
N TRP A 21 -12.56 3.19 -9.50
CA TRP A 21 -11.51 4.15 -9.77
C TRP A 21 -11.29 4.31 -11.27
N SER A 22 -11.07 3.24 -12.03
CA SER A 22 -10.74 3.34 -13.46
C SER A 22 -11.81 4.05 -14.28
N GLU A 23 -13.09 3.85 -13.95
CA GLU A 23 -14.24 4.49 -14.58
C GLU A 23 -14.48 5.96 -14.14
N ALA A 24 -14.02 6.35 -12.95
CA ALA A 24 -14.31 7.68 -12.42
C ALA A 24 -13.46 8.77 -13.11
N PRO A 25 -14.02 9.95 -13.42
CA PRO A 25 -13.22 11.03 -14.01
C PRO A 25 -12.12 11.54 -13.06
N PRO A 26 -10.94 11.94 -13.58
CA PRO A 26 -9.86 12.49 -12.77
C PRO A 26 -10.29 13.71 -11.94
N GLY A 27 -9.79 13.80 -10.70
CA GLY A 27 -10.06 14.92 -9.81
C GLY A 27 -11.45 14.95 -9.15
N THR A 28 -12.24 13.89 -9.32
CA THR A 28 -13.53 13.73 -8.64
C THR A 28 -13.36 13.09 -7.26
N LEU A 29 -14.30 13.37 -6.34
CA LEU A 29 -14.35 12.71 -5.03
C LEU A 29 -14.48 11.19 -5.17
N ARG A 30 -15.28 10.72 -6.13
CA ARG A 30 -15.44 9.28 -6.43
C ARG A 30 -14.09 8.64 -6.77
N ARG A 31 -13.29 9.27 -7.64
CA ARG A 31 -11.95 8.77 -8.00
C ARG A 31 -11.05 8.74 -6.77
N GLY A 32 -11.00 9.81 -5.98
CA GLY A 32 -10.14 9.87 -4.78
C GLY A 32 -10.50 8.82 -3.72
N LEU A 33 -11.79 8.67 -3.41
CA LEU A 33 -12.25 7.69 -2.42
C LEU A 33 -12.03 6.25 -2.89
N SER A 34 -12.28 5.96 -4.17
CA SER A 34 -12.05 4.62 -4.73
C SER A 34 -10.56 4.29 -4.86
N ASP A 35 -9.69 5.30 -5.04
CA ASP A 35 -8.25 5.11 -5.01
C ASP A 35 -7.78 4.69 -3.61
N ALA A 36 -8.14 5.49 -2.59
CA ALA A 36 -7.82 5.19 -1.20
C ALA A 36 -8.39 3.83 -0.76
N ALA A 37 -9.62 3.51 -1.17
CA ALA A 37 -10.23 2.20 -0.90
C ALA A 37 -9.46 1.07 -1.59
N SER A 38 -8.97 1.27 -2.82
CA SER A 38 -8.16 0.28 -3.53
C SER A 38 -6.84 0.02 -2.80
N HIS A 39 -6.15 1.07 -2.34
CA HIS A 39 -4.90 0.95 -1.59
C HIS A 39 -5.11 0.23 -0.25
N ALA A 40 -6.12 0.64 0.52
CA ALA A 40 -6.47 0.02 1.79
C ALA A 40 -6.85 -1.47 1.62
N ALA A 41 -7.71 -1.77 0.65
CA ALA A 41 -8.16 -3.14 0.40
C ALA A 41 -7.02 -4.04 -0.07
N LEU A 42 -6.11 -3.55 -0.94
CA LEU A 42 -4.95 -4.32 -1.38
C LEU A 42 -3.96 -4.56 -0.23
N ALA A 43 -3.74 -3.57 0.62
CA ALA A 43 -2.92 -3.72 1.83
C ALA A 43 -3.51 -4.77 2.78
N LEU A 44 -4.83 -4.78 2.98
CA LEU A 44 -5.50 -5.81 3.77
C LEU A 44 -5.44 -7.18 3.10
N ALA A 45 -5.66 -7.26 1.79
CA ALA A 45 -5.63 -8.51 1.04
C ALA A 45 -4.27 -9.21 1.16
N THR A 46 -3.18 -8.43 1.09
CA THR A 46 -1.81 -8.90 1.26
C THR A 46 -1.44 -9.24 2.70
N THR A 47 -2.01 -8.52 3.69
CA THR A 47 -1.61 -8.61 5.10
C THR A 47 -2.51 -9.52 5.96
N LEU A 48 -3.76 -9.76 5.59
CA LEU A 48 -4.67 -10.61 6.38
C LEU A 48 -4.21 -12.07 6.52
N PRO A 49 -3.66 -12.74 5.49
CA PRO A 49 -3.20 -14.13 5.61
C PRO A 49 -2.04 -14.32 6.59
N LEU A 50 -1.24 -13.28 6.82
CA LEU A 50 -0.04 -13.33 7.69
C LEU A 50 -0.25 -12.74 9.07
N ALA A 51 -1.30 -11.92 9.27
CA ALA A 51 -1.59 -11.28 10.54
C ALA A 51 -1.72 -12.31 11.68
N SER A 52 -2.29 -13.50 11.41
CA SER A 52 -2.46 -14.56 12.42
C SER A 52 -1.15 -15.20 12.90
N ARG A 53 -0.01 -14.95 12.23
CA ARG A 53 1.31 -15.43 12.64
C ARG A 53 2.07 -14.42 13.48
N ALA A 54 1.63 -13.16 13.48
CA ALA A 54 2.31 -12.11 14.22
C ALA A 54 1.90 -12.16 15.70
N PRO A 55 2.79 -11.82 16.63
CA PRO A 55 2.45 -11.71 18.06
C PRO A 55 1.30 -10.71 18.32
N THR A 56 1.24 -9.63 17.54
CA THR A 56 0.22 -8.58 17.63
C THR A 56 -0.41 -8.30 16.26
N PRO A 57 -1.38 -9.13 15.81
CA PRO A 57 -1.99 -9.01 14.48
C PRO A 57 -2.56 -7.62 14.19
N ALA A 58 -3.15 -6.98 15.19
CA ALA A 58 -3.73 -5.64 15.08
C ALA A 58 -2.68 -4.57 14.73
N ARG A 59 -1.46 -4.68 15.27
CA ARG A 59 -0.37 -3.74 14.98
C ARG A 59 0.10 -3.88 13.53
N VAL A 60 0.20 -5.11 13.03
CA VAL A 60 0.55 -5.37 11.62
C VAL A 60 -0.53 -4.79 10.68
N LEU A 61 -1.81 -5.04 10.96
CA LEU A 61 -2.91 -4.51 10.15
C LEU A 61 -2.97 -2.98 10.19
N ALA A 62 -2.79 -2.37 11.36
CA ALA A 62 -2.72 -0.92 11.50
C ALA A 62 -1.55 -0.33 10.70
N GLY A 63 -0.36 -0.94 10.80
CA GLY A 63 0.81 -0.53 10.01
C GLY A 63 0.56 -0.62 8.52
N ALA A 64 -0.08 -1.69 8.04
CA ALA A 64 -0.39 -1.86 6.63
C ALA A 64 -1.34 -0.78 6.10
N LEU A 65 -2.40 -0.45 6.85
CA LEU A 65 -3.31 0.63 6.48
C LEU A 65 -2.63 2.01 6.51
N VAL A 66 -1.84 2.29 7.55
CA VAL A 66 -1.09 3.55 7.66
C VAL A 66 -0.11 3.69 6.49
N GLY A 67 0.70 2.66 6.22
CA GLY A 67 1.67 2.68 5.13
C GLY A 67 1.02 2.84 3.75
N ALA A 68 -0.13 2.19 3.53
CA ALA A 68 -0.82 2.25 2.25
C ALA A 68 -1.56 3.56 1.97
N LEU A 69 -1.93 4.32 3.00
CA LEU A 69 -2.74 5.54 2.88
C LEU A 69 -1.96 6.83 3.18
N ALA A 70 -1.06 6.80 4.17
CA ALA A 70 -0.39 8.02 4.63
C ALA A 70 0.60 8.57 3.60
N ILE A 71 1.15 7.72 2.72
CA ILE A 71 2.07 8.16 1.67
C ILE A 71 1.38 9.16 0.73
N ASP A 72 0.13 8.92 0.33
CA ASP A 72 -0.65 9.80 -0.56
C ASP A 72 -0.91 11.22 -0.01
N LEU A 73 -0.66 11.45 1.29
CA LEU A 73 -0.73 12.81 1.85
C LEU A 73 0.37 13.72 1.28
N ASP A 74 1.44 13.15 0.73
CA ASP A 74 2.47 13.90 0.01
C ASP A 74 1.92 14.62 -1.22
N HIS A 75 0.82 14.15 -1.83
CA HIS A 75 0.17 14.81 -2.94
C HIS A 75 -0.37 16.19 -2.53
N VAL A 76 -0.84 16.36 -1.29
CA VAL A 76 -1.27 17.66 -0.76
C VAL A 76 -0.08 18.62 -0.66
N VAL A 77 1.06 18.12 -0.19
CA VAL A 77 2.29 18.90 -0.03
C VAL A 77 2.88 19.26 -1.40
N ALA A 78 2.98 18.29 -2.30
CA ALA A 78 3.51 18.46 -3.65
C ALA A 78 2.62 19.39 -4.50
N ALA A 79 1.30 19.23 -4.42
CA ALA A 79 0.34 20.10 -5.11
C ALA A 79 0.17 21.48 -4.43
N ARG A 80 0.66 21.62 -3.19
CA ARG A 80 0.43 22.79 -2.32
C ARG A 80 -1.06 23.15 -2.23
N SER A 81 -1.91 22.14 -2.14
CA SER A 81 -3.36 22.28 -2.29
C SER A 81 -4.10 21.13 -1.61
N LEU A 82 -5.26 21.42 -1.03
CA LEU A 82 -6.22 20.41 -0.54
C LEU A 82 -7.26 20.04 -1.61
N ARG A 83 -7.23 20.69 -2.79
CA ARG A 83 -8.18 20.41 -3.85
C ARG A 83 -7.82 19.08 -4.52
N LEU A 84 -8.70 18.08 -4.39
CA LEU A 84 -8.52 16.75 -4.99
C LEU A 84 -8.13 16.80 -6.47
N ARG A 85 -8.76 17.69 -7.25
CA ARG A 85 -8.39 17.88 -8.65
C ARG A 85 -6.90 18.18 -8.82
N THR A 86 -6.37 19.14 -8.09
CA THR A 86 -4.95 19.52 -8.18
C THR A 86 -4.03 18.37 -7.74
N CYS A 87 -4.37 17.68 -6.65
CA CYS A 87 -3.58 16.57 -6.12
C CYS A 87 -3.53 15.37 -7.09
N MET A 88 -4.62 15.10 -7.80
CA MET A 88 -4.78 13.90 -8.63
C MET A 88 -4.40 14.08 -10.10
N THR A 89 -4.28 15.32 -10.58
CA THR A 89 -3.94 15.62 -11.98
C THR A 89 -2.55 16.21 -12.13
N MET A 90 -1.65 15.97 -11.16
CA MET A 90 -0.26 16.38 -11.28
C MET A 90 0.41 15.63 -12.45
N PRO A 91 1.38 16.25 -13.16
CA PRO A 91 2.07 15.62 -14.29
C PRO A 91 2.81 14.34 -13.93
N SER A 92 3.27 14.23 -12.68
CA SER A 92 3.96 13.06 -12.14
C SER A 92 3.61 12.86 -10.68
N ARG A 93 3.69 11.62 -10.21
CA ARG A 93 3.61 11.32 -8.76
C ARG A 93 4.76 11.97 -7.99
N PRO A 94 4.56 12.29 -6.70
CA PRO A 94 5.62 12.80 -5.85
C PRO A 94 6.83 11.83 -5.78
N PRO A 95 8.08 12.34 -5.68
CA PRO A 95 9.30 11.53 -5.55
C PRO A 95 9.32 10.57 -4.35
N THR A 96 8.46 10.83 -3.37
CA THR A 96 8.22 10.03 -2.17
C THR A 96 7.62 8.65 -2.49
N HIS A 97 6.99 8.46 -3.66
CA HIS A 97 6.57 7.16 -4.18
C HIS A 97 7.78 6.36 -4.75
N SER A 98 8.79 6.13 -3.91
CA SER A 98 10.02 5.42 -4.26
C SER A 98 10.36 4.33 -3.25
N VAL A 99 11.15 3.34 -3.67
CA VAL A 99 11.64 2.26 -2.80
C VAL A 99 12.53 2.82 -1.69
N VAL A 100 13.27 3.90 -1.97
CA VAL A 100 14.15 4.55 -0.98
C VAL A 100 13.32 5.12 0.16
N THR A 101 12.31 5.95 -0.15
CA THR A 101 11.41 6.51 0.87
C THR A 101 10.68 5.41 1.63
N ALA A 102 10.16 4.40 0.91
CA ALA A 102 9.51 3.27 1.56
C ALA A 102 10.46 2.54 2.53
N GLY A 103 11.70 2.25 2.11
CA GLY A 103 12.71 1.61 2.95
C GLY A 103 13.06 2.43 4.19
N LEU A 104 13.15 3.75 4.08
CA LEU A 104 13.39 4.65 5.22
C LEU A 104 12.22 4.64 6.22
N LEU A 105 10.98 4.77 5.73
CA LEU A 105 9.78 4.75 6.56
C LEU A 105 9.61 3.40 7.28
N VAL A 106 9.85 2.30 6.56
CA VAL A 106 9.84 0.94 7.13
C VAL A 106 10.90 0.82 8.21
N SER A 107 12.14 1.21 7.91
CA SER A 107 13.25 1.13 8.88
C SER A 107 12.97 1.95 10.13
N TRP A 108 12.41 3.15 9.98
CA TRP A 108 12.01 3.99 11.10
C TRP A 108 10.89 3.34 11.93
N ALA A 109 9.82 2.85 11.29
CA ALA A 109 8.71 2.19 11.96
C ALA A 109 9.16 0.91 12.71
N PHE A 110 10.05 0.11 12.11
CA PHE A 110 10.60 -1.10 12.73
C PHE A 110 11.41 -0.83 14.00
N ARG A 111 12.05 0.34 14.11
CA ARG A 111 12.78 0.74 15.33
C ARG A 111 11.85 0.98 16.51
N TRP A 112 10.59 1.32 16.26
CA TRP A 112 9.63 1.71 17.28
C TRP A 112 8.73 0.54 17.65
N ASP A 113 8.19 -0.17 16.66
CA ASP A 113 7.25 -1.27 16.83
C ASP A 113 7.43 -2.23 15.65
N ARG A 114 8.08 -3.38 15.87
CA ARG A 114 8.42 -4.32 14.78
C ARG A 114 7.19 -4.89 14.08
N PRO A 115 6.13 -5.37 14.77
CA PRO A 115 4.87 -5.73 14.14
C PRO A 115 4.27 -4.60 13.29
N PHE A 116 4.23 -3.36 13.81
CA PHE A 116 3.73 -2.22 13.06
C PHE A 116 4.60 -1.90 11.84
N GLY A 117 5.92 -1.93 11.98
CA GLY A 117 6.88 -1.72 10.90
C GLY A 117 6.76 -2.75 9.78
N LEU A 118 6.53 -4.03 10.12
CA LEU A 118 6.22 -5.07 9.12
C LEU A 118 4.94 -4.72 8.36
N GLY A 119 3.90 -4.29 9.09
CA GLY A 119 2.68 -3.77 8.51
C GLY A 119 2.94 -2.64 7.53
N VAL A 120 3.65 -1.59 7.96
CA VAL A 120 4.02 -0.42 7.14
C VAL A 120 4.72 -0.85 5.85
N GLY A 121 5.64 -1.82 5.92
CA GLY A 121 6.33 -2.34 4.74
C GLY A 121 5.40 -3.05 3.75
N LEU A 122 4.46 -3.83 4.23
CA LEU A 122 3.46 -4.49 3.39
C LEU A 122 2.48 -3.49 2.76
N GLY A 123 2.04 -2.51 3.55
CA GLY A 123 1.21 -1.39 3.09
C GLY A 123 1.88 -0.62 1.96
N LEU A 124 3.08 -0.09 2.21
CA LEU A 124 3.88 0.65 1.22
C LEU A 124 4.24 -0.21 0.00
N GLY A 125 4.61 -1.47 0.20
CA GLY A 125 4.92 -2.38 -0.90
C GLY A 125 3.71 -2.60 -1.82
N SER A 126 2.54 -2.88 -1.22
CA SER A 126 1.30 -3.06 -1.99
C SER A 126 0.87 -1.77 -2.70
N HIS A 127 1.08 -0.62 -2.06
CA HIS A 127 0.84 0.70 -2.63
C HIS A 127 1.71 0.93 -3.88
N LEU A 128 3.02 0.74 -3.77
CA LEU A 128 3.96 0.89 -4.89
C LEU A 128 3.64 -0.06 -6.04
N VAL A 129 3.30 -1.33 -5.75
CA VAL A 129 2.90 -2.29 -6.79
C VAL A 129 1.69 -1.77 -7.58
N ARG A 130 0.68 -1.23 -6.89
CA ARG A 130 -0.50 -0.66 -7.54
C ARG A 130 -0.15 0.57 -8.36
N ASP A 131 0.70 1.45 -7.85
CA ASP A 131 1.12 2.66 -8.57
C ASP A 131 1.83 2.35 -9.87
N LEU A 132 2.78 1.42 -9.83
CA LEU A 132 3.48 0.95 -11.01
C LEU A 132 2.50 0.40 -12.07
N ALA A 133 1.40 -0.21 -11.63
CA ALA A 133 0.38 -0.80 -12.51
C ALA A 133 -0.60 0.22 -13.11
N THR A 134 -0.73 1.42 -12.54
CA THR A 134 -1.87 2.34 -12.81
C THR A 134 -1.48 3.74 -13.27
N GLY A 135 -0.19 3.99 -13.45
CA GLY A 135 0.33 5.28 -13.93
C GLY A 135 1.84 5.41 -13.80
N GLY A 136 2.45 4.51 -13.02
CA GLY A 136 3.88 4.49 -12.77
C GLY A 136 4.28 5.28 -11.54
N ALA A 137 5.51 5.04 -11.07
CA ALA A 137 6.10 5.73 -9.95
C ALA A 137 7.61 5.98 -10.16
N PRO A 138 8.20 7.03 -9.56
CA PRO A 138 9.64 7.27 -9.57
C PRO A 138 10.38 6.29 -8.65
N LEU A 139 10.38 5.00 -9.02
CA LEU A 139 10.71 3.88 -8.13
C LEU A 139 12.10 4.00 -7.48
N PHE A 140 13.09 4.49 -8.24
CA PHE A 140 14.48 4.66 -7.80
C PHE A 140 15.03 6.07 -7.96
N HIS A 141 14.55 6.80 -8.98
CA HIS A 141 15.04 8.14 -9.29
C HIS A 141 13.86 9.05 -9.66
N PRO A 142 13.77 10.28 -9.13
CA PRO A 142 12.64 11.19 -9.37
C PRO A 142 12.33 11.44 -10.85
N ALA A 143 13.37 11.47 -11.68
CA ALA A 143 13.24 11.71 -13.13
C ALA A 143 12.90 10.46 -13.97
N ARG A 144 12.76 9.27 -13.38
CA ARG A 144 12.48 8.03 -14.13
C ARG A 144 11.24 7.34 -13.60
N ILE A 145 10.16 7.42 -14.38
CA ILE A 145 8.90 6.73 -14.07
C ILE A 145 9.01 5.29 -14.55
N VAL A 146 8.81 4.36 -13.61
CA VAL A 146 8.70 2.93 -13.91
C VAL A 146 7.23 2.56 -13.96
N THR A 147 6.82 1.81 -14.96
CA THR A 147 5.48 1.23 -15.08
C THR A 147 5.59 -0.29 -15.19
N LEU A 148 4.56 -1.00 -14.77
CA LEU A 148 4.41 -2.43 -14.98
C LEU A 148 3.07 -2.72 -15.66
N PRO A 149 3.00 -3.70 -16.58
CA PRO A 149 1.72 -4.12 -17.15
C PRO A 149 0.79 -4.64 -16.05
N GLU A 150 -0.45 -4.16 -15.99
CA GLU A 150 -1.41 -4.40 -14.89
C GLU A 150 -1.53 -5.87 -14.45
N ARG A 151 -1.43 -6.82 -15.40
CA ARG A 151 -1.41 -8.28 -15.13
C ARG A 151 -0.37 -8.72 -14.10
N TRP A 152 0.70 -7.94 -13.91
CA TRP A 152 1.76 -8.23 -12.95
C TRP A 152 1.45 -7.71 -11.53
N ALA A 153 0.45 -6.84 -11.35
CA ALA A 153 0.11 -6.30 -10.03
C ALA A 153 -0.31 -7.42 -9.06
N PHE A 154 -1.15 -8.35 -9.52
CA PHE A 154 -1.63 -9.48 -8.72
C PHE A 154 -0.50 -10.43 -8.26
N PRO A 155 0.35 -11.00 -9.14
CA PRO A 155 1.42 -11.88 -8.70
C PRO A 155 2.45 -11.17 -7.81
N LEU A 156 2.73 -9.88 -8.03
CA LEU A 156 3.64 -9.11 -7.16
C LEU A 156 3.04 -8.90 -5.76
N ALA A 157 1.75 -8.57 -5.68
CA ALA A 157 1.05 -8.44 -4.40
C ALA A 157 0.98 -9.79 -3.66
N LEU A 158 0.77 -10.92 -4.37
CA LEU A 158 0.87 -12.25 -3.77
C LEU A 158 2.29 -12.54 -3.26
N GLY A 159 3.32 -12.19 -4.04
CA GLY A 159 4.72 -12.33 -3.64
C GLY A 159 5.05 -11.52 -2.38
N LEU A 160 4.56 -10.28 -2.29
CA LEU A 160 4.65 -9.46 -1.08
C LEU A 160 3.98 -10.13 0.12
N GLY A 161 2.77 -10.66 -0.07
CA GLY A 161 2.06 -11.42 0.97
C GLY A 161 2.85 -12.65 1.43
N ALA A 162 3.46 -13.40 0.52
CA ALA A 162 4.28 -14.57 0.83
C ALA A 162 5.55 -14.21 1.63
N VAL A 163 6.25 -13.15 1.24
CA VAL A 163 7.41 -12.63 1.98
C VAL A 163 6.99 -12.14 3.37
N GLY A 164 5.89 -11.38 3.46
CA GLY A 164 5.35 -10.92 4.74
C GLY A 164 4.93 -12.08 5.65
N TRP A 165 4.34 -13.13 5.10
CA TRP A 165 3.98 -14.34 5.84
C TRP A 165 5.19 -15.04 6.45
N TRP A 166 6.27 -15.14 5.67
CA TRP A 166 7.54 -15.70 6.13
C TRP A 166 8.18 -14.84 7.22
N LEU A 167 8.22 -13.51 7.04
CA LEU A 167 8.76 -12.57 8.03
C LEU A 167 7.95 -12.53 9.33
N SER A 168 6.62 -12.59 9.23
CA SER A 168 5.70 -12.55 10.39
C SER A 168 6.01 -13.67 11.39
N GLY A 169 6.33 -14.87 10.89
CA GLY A 169 6.73 -16.01 11.73
C GLY A 169 8.11 -15.89 12.38
N ARG A 170 8.87 -14.83 12.09
CA ARG A 170 10.19 -14.54 12.65
C ARG A 170 10.20 -13.33 13.57
N LEU A 171 9.04 -12.68 13.77
CA LEU A 171 8.94 -11.61 14.74
C LEU A 171 9.16 -12.18 16.15
N PRO A 172 10.01 -11.55 16.97
CA PRO A 172 10.20 -11.98 18.35
C PRO A 172 8.86 -11.87 19.09
N ASN A 173 8.56 -12.86 19.92
CA ASN A 173 7.44 -12.76 20.85
C ASN A 173 7.67 -11.57 21.76
N ALA A 174 6.61 -10.86 22.15
CA ALA A 174 6.67 -9.67 23.01
C ALA A 174 7.07 -9.97 24.47
N GLN A 175 7.85 -11.03 24.70
CA GLN A 175 8.42 -11.43 25.98
C GLN A 175 9.94 -11.55 25.83
N SER A 176 10.63 -10.41 25.96
CA SER A 176 12.04 -10.33 26.33
C SER A 176 12.26 -9.04 27.11
#